data_AF-A0AAW1PDZ3-F1
#
_entry.id   AF-A0AAW1PDZ3-F1
#
_cell.length_a   1.000
_cell.length_b   1.000
_cell.length_c   1.000
_cell.angle_alpha   90.00
_cell.angle_beta   90.00
_cell.angle_gamma   90.00
#
_symmetry.space_group_name_H-M   'P 1'
#
loop_
_entity.id
_entity.type
_entity.pdbx_description
1 polymer ?
#
loop_
_entity_poly.entity_id
_entity_poly.type
_entity_poly.pdbx_seq_one_letter_code
_entity_poly.pdbx_strand_id
1 'polypeptide(L)'
;MLGRSALRTGHSHSNAVVPEASYCKSSRSCSRRSPVAARAIGSSFGTLFRVTTFGESHGKGVGCVVDGVPPRLQISTEDIQADLDRRRPGQSRITTPRSETDTCQIYSGVYDGATVGSPIMIMVPNKDQKSKDYTEMAVAYRPSHADATYDMKYGIRAVAGGGRSSARETIGRVAAGAIAKKLLQRVCGVEVLAYVSEVREVTADVDVASFTLEQVEASQVRCPDETASQRMYEVIDTIRKTGDSCGGIVTCVVRKCPTGLGTPVFDKLEAELAKAIMSLPATKGFELGSGFSGSSMLGSEHNDEFYMQDGEIHTRTNRSGGIQGGLSNGEPIVVRVAFKPTSTIAKRQNTVSREGSDTELLARGRHDPCVVPRAVPMVEAMVALVLADQLLQHYAQCELFPRGDAVSPDVRAALQFSHTGGMNGKGSNGRHQSHQESLAAPT
;
A
#
# COMPACT_ATOMS: atom_id res chain seq x y z
N MET A 1 -22.70 68.23 58.52
CA MET A 1 -22.56 68.25 60.00
C MET A 1 -22.62 66.81 60.51
N LEU A 2 -22.07 66.55 61.72
CA LEU A 2 -22.40 65.50 62.72
C LEU A 2 -23.03 64.16 62.26
N GLY A 3 -22.57 62.98 62.71
CA GLY A 3 -21.50 62.70 63.67
C GLY A 3 -21.25 61.18 63.87
N ARG A 4 -20.01 60.80 64.19
CA ARG A 4 -19.53 59.42 64.39
C ARG A 4 -19.74 58.90 65.83
N SER A 5 -19.84 57.59 66.01
CA SER A 5 -19.33 56.82 67.18
C SER A 5 -19.48 55.29 66.91
N ALA A 6 -18.65 54.31 67.33
CA ALA A 6 -17.21 54.13 67.67
C ALA A 6 -16.99 52.60 67.93
N LEU A 7 -15.81 51.95 67.99
CA LEU A 7 -14.38 52.27 67.75
C LEU A 7 -13.90 51.61 66.42
N ARG A 8 -12.79 50.89 66.10
CA ARG A 8 -11.51 50.32 66.68
C ARG A 8 -11.65 49.21 67.74
N THR A 9 -10.70 48.27 67.98
CA THR A 9 -9.33 47.91 67.49
C THR A 9 -9.26 46.38 67.21
N GLY A 10 -8.30 45.72 66.54
CA GLY A 10 -6.94 46.06 66.07
C GLY A 10 -6.20 44.83 65.51
N HIS A 11 -4.92 45.03 65.19
CA HIS A 11 -3.92 44.13 64.60
C HIS A 11 -3.63 42.77 65.29
N SER A 12 -3.32 41.72 64.50
CA SER A 12 -2.05 40.94 64.58
C SER A 12 -1.97 39.81 63.52
N HIS A 13 -0.76 39.37 63.15
CA HIS A 13 -0.53 38.14 62.36
C HIS A 13 -0.55 36.88 63.24
N SER A 14 -1.00 35.73 62.71
CA SER A 14 -0.36 34.42 62.96
C SER A 14 -0.89 33.32 62.05
N ASN A 15 0.00 32.37 61.70
CA ASN A 15 -0.23 31.18 60.89
C ASN A 15 -1.48 30.36 61.30
N ALA A 16 -2.30 29.97 60.32
CA ALA A 16 -3.26 28.87 60.50
C ALA A 16 -2.54 27.53 60.26
N VAL A 17 -2.66 26.61 61.23
CA VAL A 17 -1.97 25.30 61.21
C VAL A 17 -2.61 24.35 60.21
N VAL A 18 -1.79 23.61 59.45
CA VAL A 18 -2.25 22.51 58.60
C VAL A 18 -2.57 21.30 59.50
N PRO A 19 -3.80 20.73 59.46
CA PRO A 19 -4.11 19.54 60.25
C PRO A 19 -3.29 18.34 59.82
N GLU A 20 -2.76 17.57 60.78
CA GLU A 20 -1.99 16.36 60.49
C GLU A 20 -2.86 15.31 59.77
N ALA A 21 -2.27 14.63 58.78
CA ALA A 21 -2.95 13.61 58.01
C ALA A 21 -3.15 12.33 58.86
N SER A 22 -4.36 12.15 59.41
CA SER A 22 -4.74 10.92 60.12
C SER A 22 -4.56 9.69 59.22
N TYR A 23 -3.59 8.83 59.54
CA TYR A 23 -3.21 7.68 58.72
C TYR A 23 -4.36 6.66 58.63
N CYS A 24 -5.12 6.70 57.53
CA CYS A 24 -6.29 5.85 57.33
C CYS A 24 -5.89 4.39 57.07
N LYS A 25 -5.68 3.62 58.15
CA LYS A 25 -5.56 2.16 58.11
C LYS A 25 -6.91 1.52 57.78
N SER A 26 -7.33 1.59 56.52
CA SER A 26 -8.40 0.74 55.99
C SER A 26 -7.94 0.01 54.73
N SER A 27 -8.00 -1.32 54.76
CA SER A 27 -7.57 -2.22 53.69
C SER A 27 -8.60 -2.28 52.56
N ARG A 28 -8.84 -1.14 51.89
CA ARG A 28 -9.61 -1.12 50.65
C ARG A 28 -8.68 -1.41 49.48
N SER A 29 -9.05 -2.41 48.68
CA SER A 29 -8.31 -2.82 47.49
C SER A 29 -8.28 -1.67 46.47
N CYS A 30 -7.17 -0.94 46.44
CA CYS A 30 -6.88 0.01 45.37
C CYS A 30 -6.69 -0.77 44.07
N SER A 31 -7.78 -0.99 43.35
CA SER A 31 -7.78 -1.75 42.12
C SER A 31 -6.86 -1.07 41.12
N ARG A 32 -5.73 -1.73 40.83
CA ARG A 32 -4.83 -1.33 39.74
C ARG A 32 -5.60 -1.48 38.44
N ARG A 33 -6.29 -0.42 38.01
CA ARG A 33 -6.79 -0.29 36.65
C ARG A 33 -5.58 -0.41 35.74
N SER A 34 -5.46 -1.54 35.04
CA SER A 34 -4.41 -1.76 34.06
C SER A 34 -4.39 -0.57 33.09
N PRO A 35 -3.22 0.00 32.74
CA PRO A 35 -3.16 1.13 31.82
C PRO A 35 -3.80 0.72 30.49
N VAL A 36 -4.89 1.39 30.13
CA VAL A 36 -5.63 1.09 28.90
C VAL A 36 -4.81 1.58 27.71
N ALA A 37 -4.02 0.67 27.16
CA ALA A 37 -3.15 0.93 26.01
C ALA A 37 -3.98 1.11 24.73
N ALA A 38 -4.53 2.30 24.53
CA ALA A 38 -5.28 2.67 23.34
C ALA A 38 -4.38 2.67 22.09
N ARG A 39 -4.38 1.56 21.34
CA ARG A 39 -3.73 1.46 20.03
C ARG A 39 -4.70 1.91 18.93
N ALA A 40 -4.24 2.78 18.04
CA ALA A 40 -5.01 3.19 16.86
C ALA A 40 -5.08 2.04 15.84
N ILE A 41 -6.22 1.34 15.79
CA ILE A 41 -6.41 0.15 14.95
C ILE A 41 -6.51 0.56 13.47
N GLY A 42 -5.76 -0.11 12.59
CA GLY A 42 -5.95 -0.05 11.15
C GLY A 42 -5.44 1.22 10.43
N SER A 43 -4.51 1.98 11.02
CA SER A 43 -3.78 3.05 10.32
C SER A 43 -2.30 2.73 10.09
N SER A 44 -1.86 1.50 10.37
CA SER A 44 -0.52 1.00 10.03
C SER A 44 -0.62 -0.35 9.32
N PHE A 45 0.32 -0.63 8.42
CA PHE A 45 0.44 -1.84 7.61
C PHE A 45 1.91 -2.29 7.56
N GLY A 46 2.16 -3.60 7.44
CA GLY A 46 3.50 -4.20 7.47
C GLY A 46 4.09 -4.38 8.87
N THR A 47 5.04 -5.30 8.99
CA THR A 47 5.69 -5.74 10.24
C THR A 47 7.06 -5.08 10.42
N LEU A 48 7.95 -5.23 9.43
CA LEU A 48 9.29 -4.63 9.38
C LEU A 48 9.32 -3.45 8.40
N PHE A 49 8.85 -3.61 7.15
CA PHE A 49 8.61 -2.49 6.24
C PHE A 49 7.25 -1.88 6.59
N ARG A 50 7.22 -1.04 7.62
CA ARG A 50 5.97 -0.62 8.26
C ARG A 50 5.55 0.78 7.82
N VAL A 51 4.37 0.87 7.19
CA VAL A 51 3.77 2.15 6.74
C VAL A 51 2.66 2.56 7.69
N THR A 52 2.72 3.78 8.21
CA THR A 52 1.62 4.43 8.94
C THR A 52 1.12 5.63 8.12
N THR A 53 -0.11 5.60 7.62
CA THR A 53 -0.70 6.73 6.85
C THR A 53 -1.49 7.67 7.75
N PHE A 54 -1.56 8.96 7.41
CA PHE A 54 -2.26 9.98 8.20
C PHE A 54 -3.00 11.02 7.35
N GLY A 55 -3.93 11.73 7.99
CA GLY A 55 -4.66 12.86 7.44
C GLY A 55 -5.96 12.52 6.71
N GLU A 56 -6.81 13.53 6.57
CA GLU A 56 -8.13 13.49 5.95
C GLU A 56 -8.15 14.21 4.60
N SER A 57 -9.08 13.83 3.72
CA SER A 57 -9.23 14.45 2.39
C SER A 57 -9.40 15.98 2.39
N HIS A 58 -9.95 16.54 3.46
CA HIS A 58 -10.15 17.98 3.65
C HIS A 58 -9.35 18.52 4.86
N GLY A 59 -8.39 17.75 5.36
CA GLY A 59 -7.38 18.24 6.31
C GLY A 59 -6.34 19.12 5.61
N LYS A 60 -5.38 19.67 6.38
CA LYS A 60 -4.29 20.51 5.82
C LYS A 60 -3.41 19.75 4.81
N GLY A 61 -3.30 18.43 4.97
CA GLY A 61 -2.59 17.53 4.08
C GLY A 61 -2.87 16.08 4.43
N VAL A 62 -2.28 15.17 3.66
CA VAL A 62 -2.22 13.72 3.90
C VAL A 62 -0.79 13.25 3.74
N GLY A 63 -0.46 12.07 4.26
CA GLY A 63 0.90 11.55 4.14
C GLY A 63 1.10 10.19 4.80
N CYS A 64 2.36 9.84 4.99
CA CYS A 64 2.76 8.64 5.70
C CYS A 64 4.09 8.81 6.45
N VAL A 65 4.33 7.90 7.38
CA VAL A 65 5.65 7.57 7.90
C VAL A 65 5.95 6.13 7.47
N VAL A 66 7.13 5.92 6.90
CA VAL A 66 7.63 4.59 6.51
C VAL A 66 8.81 4.25 7.42
N ASP A 67 8.69 3.14 8.13
CA ASP A 67 9.65 2.66 9.12
C ASP A 67 10.29 1.34 8.63
N GLY A 68 11.50 1.04 9.12
CA GLY A 68 12.28 -0.13 8.71
C GLY A 68 12.87 -0.10 7.30
N VAL A 69 12.83 1.03 6.58
CA VAL A 69 13.49 1.17 5.27
C VAL A 69 15.01 1.04 5.43
N PRO A 70 15.71 0.10 4.77
CA PRO A 70 17.15 -0.08 4.94
C PRO A 70 17.97 1.16 4.59
N PRO A 71 19.10 1.43 5.29
CA PRO A 71 19.97 2.57 5.01
C PRO A 71 20.76 2.40 3.70
N ARG A 72 21.12 3.52 3.08
CA ARG A 72 21.88 3.68 1.82
C ARG A 72 21.09 3.39 0.54
N LEU A 73 19.77 3.24 0.61
CA LEU A 73 18.90 3.25 -0.58
C LEU A 73 18.88 4.69 -1.13
N GLN A 74 19.29 4.85 -2.38
CA GLN A 74 19.27 6.15 -3.07
C GLN A 74 17.82 6.52 -3.41
N ILE A 75 17.32 7.63 -2.87
CA ILE A 75 15.92 8.06 -2.98
C ILE A 75 15.81 9.60 -2.98
N SER A 76 14.97 10.12 -3.86
CA SER A 76 14.66 11.55 -4.02
C SER A 76 13.16 11.79 -3.89
N THR A 77 12.71 13.06 -3.97
CA THR A 77 11.26 13.36 -3.97
C THR A 77 10.65 13.01 -5.33
N GLU A 78 11.43 13.09 -6.39
CA GLU A 78 11.06 12.88 -7.79
C GLU A 78 10.71 11.41 -8.06
N ASP A 79 11.47 10.47 -7.47
CA ASP A 79 11.17 9.03 -7.46
C ASP A 79 9.74 8.73 -6.96
N ILE A 80 9.33 9.46 -5.92
CA ILE A 80 8.05 9.28 -5.23
C ILE A 80 6.95 10.04 -5.98
N GLN A 81 7.29 11.21 -6.55
CA GLN A 81 6.35 12.03 -7.31
C GLN A 81 5.88 11.34 -8.59
N ALA A 82 6.72 10.54 -9.24
CA ALA A 82 6.35 9.81 -10.46
C ALA A 82 5.09 8.92 -10.27
N ASP A 83 5.06 8.09 -9.22
CA ASP A 83 3.89 7.26 -8.91
C ASP A 83 2.70 8.06 -8.37
N LEU A 84 2.94 9.14 -7.61
CA LEU A 84 1.87 10.03 -7.14
C LEU A 84 1.18 10.78 -8.29
N ASP A 85 1.95 11.19 -9.31
CA ASP A 85 1.41 11.80 -10.52
C ASP A 85 0.60 10.80 -11.35
N ARG A 86 1.00 9.52 -11.42
CA ARG A 86 0.17 8.44 -12.01
C ARG A 86 -1.16 8.24 -11.26
N ARG A 87 -1.16 8.35 -9.93
CA ARG A 87 -2.34 8.19 -9.05
C ARG A 87 -3.32 9.39 -9.08
N ARG A 88 -2.83 10.54 -9.54
CA ARG A 88 -3.45 11.86 -9.44
C ARG A 88 -4.83 11.91 -10.14
N PRO A 89 -5.81 12.67 -9.62
CA PRO A 89 -7.05 12.94 -10.36
C PRO A 89 -6.80 13.88 -11.55
N GLY A 90 -7.79 14.01 -12.44
CA GLY A 90 -7.82 15.03 -13.48
C GLY A 90 -6.85 14.84 -14.63
N GLN A 91 -6.25 13.65 -14.79
CA GLN A 91 -5.35 13.35 -15.91
C GLN A 91 -6.08 13.23 -17.26
N SER A 92 -7.37 12.90 -17.25
CA SER A 92 -8.12 12.52 -18.46
C SER A 92 -9.61 12.89 -18.37
N ARG A 93 -10.31 12.90 -19.51
CA ARG A 93 -11.77 13.13 -19.58
C ARG A 93 -12.59 12.01 -18.94
N ILE A 94 -11.99 10.84 -18.74
CA ILE A 94 -12.60 9.65 -18.13
C ILE A 94 -12.24 9.47 -16.63
N THR A 95 -11.55 10.45 -16.02
CA THR A 95 -11.31 10.53 -14.56
C THR A 95 -11.98 11.76 -13.95
N THR A 96 -12.04 11.85 -12.62
CA THR A 96 -12.65 13.00 -11.95
C THR A 96 -11.90 14.30 -12.29
N PRO A 97 -12.57 15.37 -12.77
CA PRO A 97 -11.92 16.62 -13.18
C PRO A 97 -11.52 17.51 -11.98
N ARG A 98 -10.79 16.95 -11.00
CA ARG A 98 -10.12 17.69 -9.92
C ARG A 98 -8.65 17.87 -10.27
N SER A 99 -8.10 19.06 -10.07
CA SER A 99 -6.67 19.34 -10.29
C SER A 99 -5.95 19.45 -8.95
N GLU A 100 -5.80 18.30 -8.27
CA GLU A 100 -4.99 18.16 -7.07
C GLU A 100 -3.56 17.84 -7.53
N THR A 101 -2.53 18.60 -7.14
CA THR A 101 -1.17 18.43 -7.71
C THR A 101 -0.36 17.29 -7.13
N ASP A 102 -0.87 16.62 -6.08
CA ASP A 102 -0.27 15.50 -5.32
C ASP A 102 1.23 15.62 -5.05
N THR A 103 1.70 16.87 -4.88
CA THR A 103 3.12 17.22 -4.72
C THR A 103 3.60 16.80 -3.33
N CYS A 104 4.51 15.85 -3.28
CA CYS A 104 5.10 15.34 -2.05
C CYS A 104 6.36 16.09 -1.63
N GLN A 105 6.73 15.89 -0.38
CA GLN A 105 7.95 16.39 0.27
C GLN A 105 8.38 15.36 1.32
N ILE A 106 9.68 15.05 1.35
CA ILE A 106 10.29 14.20 2.38
C ILE A 106 10.72 15.09 3.56
N TYR A 107 10.33 14.72 4.79
CA TYR A 107 10.58 15.49 6.02
C TYR A 107 11.59 14.83 6.97
N SER A 108 11.90 13.53 6.80
CA SER A 108 12.86 12.80 7.64
C SER A 108 13.40 11.55 6.93
N GLY A 109 14.39 10.88 7.54
CA GLY A 109 14.84 9.55 7.13
C GLY A 109 15.71 9.49 5.87
N VAL A 110 15.94 10.62 5.21
CA VAL A 110 16.83 10.78 4.05
C VAL A 110 17.85 11.88 4.33
N TYR A 111 19.10 11.65 3.96
CA TYR A 111 20.21 12.59 4.02
C TYR A 111 21.08 12.40 2.77
N ASP A 112 21.47 13.49 2.10
CA ASP A 112 22.32 13.49 0.90
C ASP A 112 21.87 12.46 -0.18
N GLY A 113 20.57 12.47 -0.50
CA GLY A 113 19.96 11.56 -1.47
C GLY A 113 19.83 10.08 -1.04
N ALA A 114 20.23 9.73 0.18
CA ALA A 114 20.23 8.36 0.69
C ALA A 114 19.36 8.18 1.94
N THR A 115 18.69 7.03 2.07
CA THR A 115 18.03 6.65 3.33
C THR A 115 19.04 6.46 4.46
N VAL A 116 18.70 6.86 5.67
CA VAL A 116 19.59 6.72 6.86
C VAL A 116 19.18 5.59 7.81
N GLY A 117 18.14 4.82 7.47
CA GLY A 117 17.63 3.72 8.30
C GLY A 117 16.66 4.14 9.41
N SER A 118 16.47 5.45 9.65
CA SER A 118 15.42 5.99 10.52
C SER A 118 14.12 6.25 9.73
N PRO A 119 12.95 6.36 10.39
CA PRO A 119 11.67 6.56 9.72
C PRO A 119 11.63 7.74 8.73
N ILE A 120 11.05 7.51 7.56
CA ILE A 120 10.87 8.47 6.46
C ILE A 120 9.45 9.03 6.54
N MET A 121 9.31 10.31 6.91
CA MET A 121 8.04 11.03 6.86
C MET A 121 7.85 11.69 5.49
N ILE A 122 6.67 11.50 4.89
CA ILE A 122 6.27 12.11 3.62
C ILE A 122 4.95 12.85 3.83
N MET A 123 4.86 14.08 3.33
CA MET A 123 3.66 14.93 3.41
C MET A 123 3.25 15.43 2.02
N VAL A 124 1.95 15.48 1.75
CA VAL A 124 1.32 16.12 0.59
C VAL A 124 0.26 17.11 1.08
N PRO A 125 0.45 18.43 0.91
CA PRO A 125 -0.54 19.43 1.32
C PRO A 125 -1.78 19.44 0.41
N ASN A 126 -2.96 19.66 0.98
CA ASN A 126 -4.21 19.76 0.23
C ASN A 126 -4.45 21.22 -0.20
N LYS A 127 -4.49 21.49 -1.51
CA LYS A 127 -4.57 22.86 -2.06
C LYS A 127 -6.00 23.39 -2.31
N ASP A 128 -6.97 22.54 -2.64
CA ASP A 128 -8.29 22.98 -3.14
C ASP A 128 -9.45 22.65 -2.17
N GLN A 129 -9.46 23.26 -0.98
CA GLN A 129 -10.51 23.05 0.03
C GLN A 129 -11.81 23.84 -0.28
N LYS A 130 -12.51 23.50 -1.36
CA LYS A 130 -13.85 24.03 -1.67
C LYS A 130 -14.93 23.35 -0.82
N SER A 131 -14.97 23.67 0.46
CA SER A 131 -15.92 23.13 1.44
C SER A 131 -17.41 23.38 1.10
N LYS A 132 -17.70 24.39 0.27
CA LYS A 132 -19.08 24.77 -0.12
C LYS A 132 -19.79 23.72 -1.00
N ASP A 133 -19.05 22.86 -1.70
CA ASP A 133 -19.63 21.87 -2.63
C ASP A 133 -20.27 20.67 -1.89
N TYR A 134 -20.24 20.63 -0.55
CA TYR A 134 -20.57 19.44 0.26
C TYR A 134 -21.68 19.63 1.30
N THR A 135 -22.36 20.79 1.35
CA THR A 135 -23.44 21.03 2.34
C THR A 135 -24.59 20.04 2.21
N GLU A 136 -24.94 19.62 0.99
CA GLU A 136 -25.99 18.63 0.72
C GLU A 136 -25.62 17.23 1.27
N MET A 137 -24.32 16.90 1.38
CA MET A 137 -23.83 15.62 1.91
C MET A 137 -23.76 15.56 3.45
N ALA A 138 -24.12 16.65 4.14
CA ALA A 138 -24.21 16.66 5.60
C ALA A 138 -25.49 15.98 6.11
N VAL A 139 -26.59 16.10 5.37
CA VAL A 139 -27.95 15.75 5.82
C VAL A 139 -28.26 14.26 5.62
N ALA A 140 -27.74 13.65 4.56
CA ALA A 140 -28.03 12.28 4.17
C ALA A 140 -26.76 11.43 4.01
N TYR A 141 -26.88 10.12 4.24
CA TYR A 141 -25.81 9.17 3.94
C TYR A 141 -25.74 8.89 2.44
N ARG A 142 -24.56 8.83 1.82
CA ARG A 142 -24.44 8.41 0.41
C ARG A 142 -24.56 6.88 0.30
N PRO A 143 -25.41 6.34 -0.58
CA PRO A 143 -25.48 4.90 -0.82
C PRO A 143 -24.12 4.28 -1.13
N SER A 144 -23.85 3.11 -0.54
CA SER A 144 -22.60 2.34 -0.69
C SER A 144 -21.28 3.09 -0.35
N HIS A 145 -21.35 4.26 0.30
CA HIS A 145 -20.22 4.89 0.98
C HIS A 145 -20.14 4.48 2.46
N ALA A 146 -19.04 4.84 3.13
CA ALA A 146 -18.83 4.58 4.54
C ALA A 146 -19.60 5.52 5.49
N ASP A 147 -20.46 6.43 5.00
CA ASP A 147 -20.99 7.53 5.82
C ASP A 147 -21.76 7.06 7.07
N ALA A 148 -22.75 6.19 6.87
CA ALA A 148 -23.56 5.63 7.95
C ALA A 148 -22.73 4.79 8.91
N THR A 149 -21.84 3.94 8.38
CA THR A 149 -21.00 3.07 9.22
C THR A 149 -19.90 3.84 9.96
N TYR A 150 -19.49 5.03 9.50
CA TYR A 150 -18.62 5.92 10.25
C TYR A 150 -19.35 6.57 11.44
N ASP A 151 -20.54 7.13 11.20
CA ASP A 151 -21.36 7.72 12.27
C ASP A 151 -21.78 6.64 13.30
N MET A 152 -22.17 5.44 12.87
CA MET A 152 -22.48 4.31 13.76
C MET A 152 -21.29 3.81 14.58
N LYS A 153 -20.08 3.78 14.01
CA LYS A 153 -18.88 3.24 14.70
C LYS A 153 -18.20 4.25 15.62
N TYR A 154 -18.19 5.53 15.26
CA TYR A 154 -17.40 6.56 15.93
C TYR A 154 -18.20 7.73 16.51
N GLY A 155 -19.51 7.86 16.19
CA GLY A 155 -20.35 9.00 16.59
C GLY A 155 -20.03 10.34 15.91
N ILE A 156 -18.89 10.40 15.19
CA ILE A 156 -18.38 11.60 14.52
C ILE A 156 -17.88 11.25 13.11
N ARG A 157 -18.32 12.04 12.13
CA ARG A 157 -17.94 11.91 10.72
C ARG A 157 -17.42 13.25 10.19
N ALA A 158 -16.22 13.22 9.60
CA ALA A 158 -15.73 14.32 8.77
C ALA A 158 -16.48 14.30 7.42
N VAL A 159 -17.63 15.00 7.39
CA VAL A 159 -18.56 15.04 6.24
C VAL A 159 -17.85 15.41 4.93
N ALA A 160 -16.97 16.43 4.97
CA ALA A 160 -16.23 16.89 3.80
C ALA A 160 -15.34 15.76 3.21
N GLY A 161 -15.65 15.37 1.97
CA GLY A 161 -14.90 14.37 1.19
C GLY A 161 -14.85 12.94 1.75
N GLY A 162 -15.61 12.61 2.80
CA GLY A 162 -15.53 11.31 3.49
C GLY A 162 -14.31 11.14 4.40
N GLY A 163 -13.68 12.24 4.82
CA GLY A 163 -12.65 12.23 5.86
C GLY A 163 -11.46 11.30 5.58
N ARG A 164 -11.20 10.41 6.54
CA ARG A 164 -10.13 9.39 6.56
C ARG A 164 -10.42 8.14 5.72
N SER A 165 -11.70 7.85 5.43
CA SER A 165 -12.11 6.75 4.51
C SER A 165 -11.99 7.09 3.02
N SER A 166 -11.57 8.32 2.72
CA SER A 166 -11.49 8.85 1.36
C SER A 166 -10.29 8.30 0.60
N ALA A 167 -10.42 8.10 -0.72
CA ALA A 167 -9.31 7.72 -1.60
C ALA A 167 -8.18 8.76 -1.72
N ARG A 168 -8.24 9.88 -0.97
CA ARG A 168 -7.09 10.74 -0.70
C ARG A 168 -6.03 10.03 0.15
N GLU A 169 -6.45 9.13 1.06
CA GLU A 169 -5.57 8.38 1.97
C GLU A 169 -4.49 7.58 1.24
N THR A 170 -4.80 7.05 0.06
CA THR A 170 -3.89 6.19 -0.71
C THR A 170 -2.68 6.92 -1.28
N ILE A 171 -2.58 8.24 -1.14
CA ILE A 171 -1.33 8.99 -1.31
C ILE A 171 -0.23 8.43 -0.40
N GLY A 172 -0.53 8.21 0.88
CA GLY A 172 0.46 7.67 1.83
C GLY A 172 0.91 6.25 1.46
N ARG A 173 0.00 5.45 0.87
CA ARG A 173 0.30 4.11 0.37
C ARG A 173 1.17 4.15 -0.88
N VAL A 174 0.82 4.98 -1.86
CA VAL A 174 1.56 5.09 -3.13
C VAL A 174 2.94 5.71 -2.91
N ALA A 175 3.06 6.72 -2.04
CA ALA A 175 4.34 7.30 -1.69
C ALA A 175 5.29 6.28 -1.01
N ALA A 176 4.76 5.45 -0.12
CA ALA A 176 5.53 4.35 0.48
C ALA A 176 5.80 3.20 -0.51
N GLY A 177 4.85 2.93 -1.42
CA GLY A 177 4.96 1.95 -2.50
C GLY A 177 6.06 2.28 -3.50
N ALA A 178 6.30 3.56 -3.81
CA ALA A 178 7.42 3.99 -4.63
C ALA A 178 8.78 3.64 -3.99
N ILE A 179 8.92 3.87 -2.67
CA ILE A 179 10.11 3.47 -1.90
C ILE A 179 10.25 1.93 -1.91
N ALA A 180 9.16 1.20 -1.72
CA ALA A 180 9.15 -0.27 -1.74
C ALA A 180 9.54 -0.82 -3.11
N LYS A 181 8.97 -0.32 -4.21
CA LYS A 181 9.37 -0.68 -5.59
C LYS A 181 10.85 -0.37 -5.83
N LYS A 182 11.36 0.79 -5.38
CA LYS A 182 12.78 1.14 -5.53
C LYS A 182 13.70 0.25 -4.69
N LEU A 183 13.29 -0.17 -3.49
CA LEU A 183 14.01 -1.16 -2.68
C LEU A 183 14.06 -2.53 -3.39
N LEU A 184 12.91 -3.04 -3.80
CA LEU A 184 12.74 -4.33 -4.49
C LEU A 184 13.56 -4.40 -5.79
N GLN A 185 13.45 -3.39 -6.65
CA GLN A 185 14.22 -3.31 -7.89
C GLN A 185 15.74 -3.24 -7.64
N ARG A 186 16.19 -2.67 -6.51
CA ARG A 186 17.61 -2.53 -6.16
C ARG A 186 18.21 -3.71 -5.40
N VAL A 187 17.40 -4.56 -4.76
CA VAL A 187 17.87 -5.72 -3.95
C VAL A 187 17.67 -7.05 -4.67
N CYS A 188 16.65 -7.17 -5.53
CA CYS A 188 16.36 -8.42 -6.25
C CYS A 188 15.90 -8.23 -7.71
N GLY A 189 15.89 -6.99 -8.24
CA GLY A 189 15.49 -6.75 -9.62
C GLY A 189 14.00 -6.96 -9.89
N VAL A 190 13.19 -7.00 -8.82
CA VAL A 190 11.74 -7.22 -8.86
C VAL A 190 11.02 -6.05 -9.50
N GLU A 191 10.26 -6.36 -10.54
CA GLU A 191 9.39 -5.45 -11.25
C GLU A 191 7.93 -5.68 -10.80
N VAL A 192 7.20 -4.60 -10.51
CA VAL A 192 5.77 -4.63 -10.15
C VAL A 192 5.03 -3.67 -11.08
N LEU A 193 4.24 -4.22 -12.00
CA LEU A 193 3.42 -3.47 -12.96
C LEU A 193 1.96 -3.87 -12.84
N ALA A 194 1.04 -2.94 -13.05
CA ALA A 194 -0.37 -3.24 -13.18
C ALA A 194 -1.01 -2.55 -14.40
N TYR A 195 -2.14 -3.08 -14.85
CA TYR A 195 -2.94 -2.52 -15.94
C TYR A 195 -4.42 -2.82 -15.74
N VAL A 196 -5.27 -2.01 -16.35
CA VAL A 196 -6.72 -2.27 -16.44
C VAL A 196 -6.93 -3.39 -17.45
N SER A 197 -7.30 -4.56 -16.96
CA SER A 197 -7.55 -5.75 -17.78
C SER A 197 -9.01 -5.85 -18.24
N GLU A 198 -9.93 -5.16 -17.56
CA GLU A 198 -11.37 -5.25 -17.84
C GLU A 198 -12.12 -3.99 -17.45
N VAL A 199 -13.06 -3.55 -18.29
CA VAL A 199 -14.10 -2.57 -17.94
C VAL A 199 -15.44 -3.03 -18.51
N ARG A 200 -16.45 -3.20 -17.65
CA ARG A 200 -17.78 -3.73 -18.02
C ARG A 200 -17.69 -5.11 -18.68
N GLU A 201 -17.86 -5.16 -20.00
CA GLU A 201 -17.88 -6.36 -20.85
C GLU A 201 -16.69 -6.37 -21.81
N VAL A 202 -15.77 -5.41 -21.68
CA VAL A 202 -14.55 -5.30 -22.48
C VAL A 202 -13.37 -5.80 -21.66
N THR A 203 -12.90 -7.00 -21.97
CA THR A 203 -11.64 -7.57 -21.48
C THR A 203 -10.51 -7.28 -22.49
N ALA A 204 -9.28 -7.12 -21.98
CA ALA A 204 -8.05 -6.95 -22.75
C ALA A 204 -7.27 -8.26 -22.88
N ASP A 205 -6.62 -8.46 -24.03
CA ASP A 205 -5.68 -9.56 -24.26
C ASP A 205 -4.23 -9.05 -24.17
N VAL A 206 -3.47 -9.54 -23.19
CA VAL A 206 -2.17 -8.98 -22.79
C VAL A 206 -1.24 -10.09 -22.33
N ASP A 207 -0.09 -10.22 -22.97
CA ASP A 207 0.98 -11.08 -22.48
C ASP A 207 1.60 -10.52 -21.18
N VAL A 208 1.28 -11.19 -20.07
CA VAL A 208 1.79 -10.90 -18.72
C VAL A 208 3.32 -10.96 -18.64
N ALA A 209 4.00 -11.72 -19.52
CA ALA A 209 5.44 -11.86 -19.49
C ALA A 209 6.20 -10.65 -20.08
N SER A 210 5.63 -9.95 -21.07
CA SER A 210 6.37 -8.94 -21.86
C SER A 210 5.86 -7.49 -21.81
N PHE A 211 4.61 -7.21 -21.39
CA PHE A 211 4.09 -5.83 -21.41
C PHE A 211 4.93 -4.86 -20.56
N THR A 212 5.07 -3.60 -21.01
CA THR A 212 5.90 -2.58 -20.34
C THR A 212 5.09 -1.44 -19.71
N LEU A 213 5.73 -0.66 -18.83
CA LEU A 213 5.11 0.53 -18.23
C LEU A 213 4.73 1.59 -19.26
N GLU A 214 5.53 1.74 -20.31
CA GLU A 214 5.28 2.70 -21.40
C GLU A 214 3.99 2.34 -22.16
N GLN A 215 3.74 1.06 -22.42
CA GLN A 215 2.49 0.60 -23.04
C GLN A 215 1.27 0.83 -22.12
N VAL A 216 1.45 0.72 -20.80
CA VAL A 216 0.39 1.03 -19.82
C VAL A 216 0.09 2.54 -19.80
N GLU A 217 1.10 3.40 -19.65
CA GLU A 217 0.89 4.85 -19.55
C GLU A 217 0.58 5.53 -20.90
N ALA A 218 0.79 4.85 -22.03
CA ALA A 218 0.40 5.34 -23.37
C ALA A 218 -1.11 5.57 -23.53
N SER A 219 -1.96 4.93 -22.71
CA SER A 219 -3.42 5.04 -22.83
C SER A 219 -4.09 5.63 -21.59
N GLN A 220 -5.12 6.47 -21.79
CA GLN A 220 -5.84 7.13 -20.68
C GLN A 220 -6.61 6.16 -19.77
N VAL A 221 -6.80 4.90 -20.22
CA VAL A 221 -7.41 3.81 -19.46
C VAL A 221 -6.38 3.04 -18.63
N ARG A 222 -5.08 3.14 -18.95
CA ARG A 222 -4.01 2.25 -18.47
C ARG A 222 -4.18 0.79 -18.86
N CYS A 223 -4.46 0.55 -20.14
CA CYS A 223 -4.51 -0.76 -20.77
C CYS A 223 -3.49 -0.81 -21.93
N PRO A 224 -2.58 -1.81 -21.99
CA PRO A 224 -1.57 -1.93 -23.05
C PRO A 224 -2.09 -2.59 -24.34
N ASP A 225 -3.20 -3.32 -24.28
CA ASP A 225 -3.99 -3.69 -25.47
C ASP A 225 -4.69 -2.43 -25.99
N GLU A 226 -4.22 -1.89 -27.13
CA GLU A 226 -4.78 -0.69 -27.76
C GLU A 226 -6.25 -0.87 -28.18
N THR A 227 -6.61 -2.07 -28.66
CA THR A 227 -7.95 -2.37 -29.19
C THR A 227 -8.98 -2.56 -28.08
N ALA A 228 -8.61 -3.17 -26.95
CA ALA A 228 -9.44 -3.14 -25.75
C ALA A 228 -9.44 -1.76 -25.10
N SER A 229 -8.30 -1.07 -25.01
CA SER A 229 -8.19 0.25 -24.39
C SER A 229 -9.13 1.28 -25.04
N GLN A 230 -9.20 1.32 -26.38
CA GLN A 230 -10.13 2.21 -27.09
C GLN A 230 -11.60 1.86 -26.78
N ARG A 231 -11.98 0.58 -26.81
CA ARG A 231 -13.34 0.11 -26.47
C ARG A 231 -13.70 0.42 -25.01
N MET A 232 -12.77 0.22 -24.07
CA MET A 232 -12.93 0.58 -22.65
C MET A 232 -13.14 2.09 -22.50
N TYR A 233 -12.35 2.92 -23.20
CA TYR A 233 -12.50 4.38 -23.18
C TYR A 233 -13.89 4.83 -23.65
N GLU A 234 -14.38 4.27 -24.76
CA GLU A 234 -15.71 4.56 -25.32
C GLU A 234 -16.85 4.16 -24.37
N VAL A 235 -16.72 3.01 -23.70
CA VAL A 235 -17.66 2.57 -22.66
C VAL A 235 -17.66 3.55 -21.48
N ILE A 236 -16.49 3.96 -20.98
CA ILE A 236 -16.41 4.90 -19.84
C ILE A 236 -16.95 6.29 -20.24
N ASP A 237 -16.59 6.83 -21.41
CA ASP A 237 -17.07 8.13 -21.87
C ASP A 237 -18.58 8.14 -22.15
N THR A 238 -19.15 7.00 -22.58
CA THR A 238 -20.60 6.82 -22.74
C THR A 238 -21.31 6.79 -21.39
N ILE A 239 -20.85 5.98 -20.45
CA ILE A 239 -21.39 5.90 -19.08
C ILE A 239 -21.31 7.27 -18.39
N ARG A 240 -20.18 7.98 -18.54
CA ARG A 240 -19.96 9.36 -18.07
C ARG A 240 -20.99 10.35 -18.63
N LYS A 241 -21.36 10.26 -19.92
CA LYS A 241 -22.41 11.11 -20.53
C LYS A 241 -23.78 10.87 -19.90
N THR A 242 -24.08 9.64 -19.46
CA THR A 242 -25.35 9.31 -18.77
C THR A 242 -25.37 9.67 -17.27
N GLY A 243 -24.31 10.28 -16.74
CA GLY A 243 -24.20 10.65 -15.33
C GLY A 243 -24.04 9.47 -14.38
N ASP A 244 -23.62 8.30 -14.88
CA ASP A 244 -23.46 7.06 -14.13
C ASP A 244 -21.98 6.66 -14.00
N SER A 245 -21.68 5.47 -13.47
CA SER A 245 -20.33 4.93 -13.35
C SER A 245 -20.23 3.43 -13.65
N CYS A 246 -19.01 2.95 -13.88
CA CYS A 246 -18.69 1.53 -14.00
C CYS A 246 -17.55 1.11 -13.07
N GLY A 247 -17.48 -0.21 -12.83
CA GLY A 247 -16.34 -0.90 -12.25
C GLY A 247 -15.52 -1.60 -13.34
N GLY A 248 -14.55 -2.39 -12.91
CA GLY A 248 -13.65 -3.14 -13.79
C GLY A 248 -12.63 -3.94 -12.99
N ILE A 249 -11.67 -4.53 -13.70
CA ILE A 249 -10.60 -5.35 -13.11
C ILE A 249 -9.24 -4.73 -13.44
N VAL A 250 -8.37 -4.69 -12.45
CA VAL A 250 -6.93 -4.41 -12.59
C VAL A 250 -6.17 -5.72 -12.44
N THR A 251 -5.33 -6.08 -13.41
CA THR A 251 -4.34 -7.14 -13.25
C THR A 251 -3.03 -6.51 -12.80
N CYS A 252 -2.40 -7.10 -11.79
CA CYS A 252 -1.04 -6.79 -11.35
C CYS A 252 -0.15 -8.00 -11.63
N VAL A 253 1.05 -7.76 -12.15
CA VAL A 253 2.07 -8.77 -12.40
C VAL A 253 3.35 -8.37 -11.69
N VAL A 254 3.90 -9.30 -10.93
CA VAL A 254 5.24 -9.20 -10.32
C VAL A 254 6.17 -10.10 -11.13
N ARG A 255 7.24 -9.53 -11.71
CA ARG A 255 8.26 -10.30 -12.42
C ARG A 255 9.53 -10.39 -11.58
N LYS A 256 10.27 -11.50 -11.72
CA LYS A 256 11.54 -11.77 -11.03
C LYS A 256 11.42 -11.78 -9.49
N CYS A 257 10.25 -12.16 -8.97
CA CYS A 257 10.08 -12.36 -7.53
C CYS A 257 11.02 -13.49 -7.06
N PRO A 258 11.91 -13.26 -6.08
CA PRO A 258 12.69 -14.34 -5.50
C PRO A 258 11.77 -15.46 -5.02
N THR A 259 12.10 -16.70 -5.35
CA THR A 259 11.46 -17.90 -4.80
C THR A 259 11.60 -17.93 -3.28
N GLY A 260 10.59 -18.45 -2.58
CA GLY A 260 10.62 -18.65 -1.12
C GLY A 260 10.22 -17.44 -0.26
N LEU A 261 9.81 -16.31 -0.84
CA LEU A 261 9.24 -15.20 -0.07
C LEU A 261 7.81 -15.54 0.38
N GLY A 262 7.47 -15.23 1.63
CA GLY A 262 6.18 -15.55 2.25
C GLY A 262 6.34 -16.37 3.53
N THR A 263 5.22 -16.92 4.02
CA THR A 263 5.21 -17.89 5.14
C THR A 263 4.17 -18.99 4.87
N PRO A 264 4.26 -20.18 5.49
CA PRO A 264 3.39 -21.30 5.12
C PRO A 264 2.02 -21.36 5.84
N VAL A 265 1.70 -20.48 6.80
CA VAL A 265 0.52 -20.65 7.69
C VAL A 265 -0.47 -19.49 7.69
N PHE A 266 -0.28 -18.47 8.53
CA PHE A 266 -1.25 -17.36 8.69
C PHE A 266 -0.88 -16.18 7.79
N ASP A 267 0.36 -15.72 7.88
CA ASP A 267 0.91 -14.59 7.13
C ASP A 267 1.44 -15.04 5.75
N LYS A 268 0.63 -15.85 5.06
CA LYS A 268 0.93 -16.38 3.72
C LYS A 268 1.04 -15.25 2.70
N LEU A 269 1.90 -15.40 1.69
CA LEU A 269 2.10 -14.34 0.70
C LEU A 269 0.79 -13.98 -0.02
N GLU A 270 -0.02 -14.98 -0.42
CA GLU A 270 -1.34 -14.76 -1.01
C GLU A 270 -2.34 -14.12 -0.04
N ALA A 271 -2.23 -14.39 1.27
CA ALA A 271 -3.11 -13.83 2.29
C ALA A 271 -2.77 -12.37 2.61
N GLU A 272 -1.49 -12.03 2.73
CA GLU A 272 -1.04 -10.64 2.90
C GLU A 272 -1.30 -9.80 1.65
N LEU A 273 -1.13 -10.35 0.45
CA LEU A 273 -1.54 -9.71 -0.80
C LEU A 273 -3.06 -9.47 -0.84
N ALA A 274 -3.88 -10.47 -0.49
CA ALA A 274 -5.34 -10.33 -0.43
C ALA A 274 -5.76 -9.25 0.57
N LYS A 275 -5.20 -9.25 1.78
CA LYS A 275 -5.39 -8.24 2.84
C LYS A 275 -4.97 -6.84 2.39
N ALA A 276 -3.83 -6.71 1.72
CA ALA A 276 -3.32 -5.46 1.18
C ALA A 276 -4.28 -4.88 0.13
N ILE A 277 -4.67 -5.69 -0.85
CA ILE A 277 -5.58 -5.31 -1.94
C ILE A 277 -7.01 -5.02 -1.45
N MET A 278 -7.58 -5.89 -0.60
CA MET A 278 -8.94 -5.72 -0.09
C MET A 278 -9.06 -4.58 0.94
N SER A 279 -7.94 -3.98 1.35
CA SER A 279 -7.91 -2.72 2.12
C SER A 279 -7.96 -1.45 1.26
N LEU A 280 -7.90 -1.55 -0.08
CA LEU A 280 -8.04 -0.40 -0.98
C LEU A 280 -9.51 0.06 -1.11
N PRO A 281 -9.76 1.35 -1.40
CA PRO A 281 -11.11 1.82 -1.70
C PRO A 281 -11.73 1.09 -2.90
N ALA A 282 -13.04 0.81 -2.80
CA ALA A 282 -13.87 0.22 -3.84
C ALA A 282 -13.55 -1.21 -4.31
N THR A 283 -12.56 -1.91 -3.76
CA THR A 283 -12.32 -3.34 -4.07
C THR A 283 -13.46 -4.24 -3.57
N LYS A 284 -13.71 -5.33 -4.31
CA LYS A 284 -14.73 -6.34 -4.02
C LYS A 284 -14.28 -7.79 -4.26
N GLY A 285 -13.24 -8.01 -5.06
CA GLY A 285 -12.66 -9.33 -5.29
C GLY A 285 -11.15 -9.27 -5.46
N PHE A 286 -10.49 -10.34 -5.05
CA PHE A 286 -9.06 -10.61 -5.24
C PHE A 286 -8.96 -12.03 -5.79
N GLU A 287 -8.15 -12.22 -6.83
CA GLU A 287 -7.78 -13.52 -7.38
C GLU A 287 -6.27 -13.60 -7.53
N LEU A 288 -5.75 -14.82 -7.49
CA LEU A 288 -4.36 -15.17 -7.74
C LEU A 288 -4.32 -16.27 -8.81
N GLY A 289 -3.46 -16.11 -9.83
CA GLY A 289 -3.31 -17.10 -10.91
C GLY A 289 -4.63 -17.39 -11.61
N SER A 290 -5.05 -18.66 -11.59
CA SER A 290 -6.35 -19.11 -12.12
C SER A 290 -7.58 -18.62 -11.37
N GLY A 291 -7.42 -18.01 -10.18
CA GLY A 291 -8.53 -17.42 -9.43
C GLY A 291 -9.71 -18.37 -9.21
N PHE A 292 -10.92 -17.87 -9.43
CA PHE A 292 -12.15 -18.67 -9.33
C PHE A 292 -12.28 -19.71 -10.46
N SER A 293 -11.72 -19.50 -11.67
CA SER A 293 -11.84 -20.51 -12.74
C SER A 293 -11.04 -21.79 -12.44
N GLY A 294 -9.98 -21.69 -11.64
CA GLY A 294 -9.27 -22.86 -11.12
C GLY A 294 -10.14 -23.78 -10.25
N SER A 295 -11.18 -23.25 -9.59
CA SER A 295 -12.06 -24.05 -8.73
C SER A 295 -12.96 -25.04 -9.48
N SER A 296 -13.09 -24.89 -10.81
CA SER A 296 -13.82 -25.81 -11.69
C SER A 296 -12.93 -26.81 -12.45
N MET A 297 -11.61 -26.81 -12.21
CA MET A 297 -10.66 -27.68 -12.91
C MET A 297 -10.39 -28.99 -12.15
N LEU A 298 -10.07 -30.06 -12.87
CA LEU A 298 -9.52 -31.27 -12.27
C LEU A 298 -8.07 -31.02 -11.81
N GLY A 299 -7.59 -31.74 -10.79
CA GLY A 299 -6.20 -31.62 -10.34
C GLY A 299 -5.16 -31.89 -11.44
N SER A 300 -5.44 -32.85 -12.33
CA SER A 300 -4.61 -33.14 -13.52
C SER A 300 -4.60 -32.02 -14.57
N GLU A 301 -5.59 -31.12 -14.54
CA GLU A 301 -5.66 -29.96 -15.42
C GLU A 301 -5.14 -28.70 -14.74
N HIS A 302 -5.22 -28.61 -13.41
CA HIS A 302 -4.80 -27.45 -12.63
C HIS A 302 -3.30 -27.46 -12.30
N ASN A 303 -2.73 -28.62 -11.99
CA ASN A 303 -1.36 -28.76 -11.53
C ASN A 303 -0.35 -28.09 -12.47
N ASP A 304 0.52 -27.27 -11.88
CA ASP A 304 1.65 -26.64 -12.55
C ASP A 304 2.85 -27.59 -12.48
N GLU A 305 3.09 -28.37 -13.53
CA GLU A 305 4.20 -29.34 -13.59
C GLU A 305 5.57 -28.66 -13.48
N PHE A 306 6.41 -29.11 -12.55
CA PHE A 306 7.80 -28.65 -12.44
C PHE A 306 8.68 -29.19 -13.58
N TYR A 307 9.59 -28.34 -14.08
CA TYR A 307 10.67 -28.73 -14.99
C TYR A 307 11.95 -27.96 -14.66
N MET A 308 13.07 -28.43 -15.22
CA MET A 308 14.37 -27.77 -15.10
C MET A 308 14.65 -26.94 -16.35
N GLN A 309 15.07 -25.69 -16.17
CA GLN A 309 15.60 -24.84 -17.23
C GLN A 309 16.77 -24.02 -16.68
N ASP A 310 17.86 -23.93 -17.45
CA ASP A 310 19.06 -23.11 -17.17
C ASP A 310 19.73 -23.30 -15.78
N GLY A 311 19.35 -24.36 -15.05
CA GLY A 311 19.81 -24.70 -13.69
C GLY A 311 18.76 -24.47 -12.58
N GLU A 312 17.69 -23.76 -12.90
CA GLU A 312 16.61 -23.36 -11.99
C GLU A 312 15.37 -24.25 -12.16
N ILE A 313 14.44 -24.19 -11.20
CA ILE A 313 13.16 -24.90 -11.24
C ILE A 313 12.08 -23.94 -11.72
N HIS A 314 11.36 -24.34 -12.76
CA HIS A 314 10.25 -23.61 -13.36
C HIS A 314 8.99 -24.46 -13.37
N THR A 315 7.83 -23.86 -13.65
CA THR A 315 6.60 -24.62 -13.93
C THR A 315 6.07 -24.43 -15.34
N ARG A 316 5.61 -25.51 -15.98
CA ARG A 316 5.13 -25.50 -17.39
C ARG A 316 3.94 -24.56 -17.62
N THR A 317 3.22 -24.27 -16.57
CA THR A 317 2.07 -23.38 -16.49
C THR A 317 2.13 -22.62 -15.17
N ASN A 318 1.33 -21.56 -15.03
CA ASN A 318 1.34 -20.70 -13.86
C ASN A 318 -0.10 -20.45 -13.35
N ARG A 319 -0.85 -21.53 -13.10
CA ARG A 319 -2.23 -21.47 -12.58
C ARG A 319 -2.25 -21.16 -11.08
N SER A 320 -1.17 -21.49 -10.37
CA SER A 320 -0.87 -21.05 -9.00
C SER A 320 -0.59 -19.55 -8.90
N GLY A 321 -0.24 -18.87 -10.01
CA GLY A 321 -0.04 -17.42 -10.04
C GLY A 321 1.18 -16.96 -9.27
N GLY A 322 2.31 -17.68 -9.42
CA GLY A 322 3.61 -17.36 -8.84
C GLY A 322 3.77 -17.73 -7.36
N ILE A 323 2.76 -18.31 -6.71
CA ILE A 323 2.77 -18.63 -5.26
C ILE A 323 2.21 -20.04 -5.03
N GLN A 324 2.99 -20.88 -4.34
CA GLN A 324 2.60 -22.25 -3.98
C GLN A 324 2.81 -22.45 -2.47
N GLY A 325 1.78 -22.96 -1.78
CA GLY A 325 1.87 -23.29 -0.35
C GLY A 325 2.00 -22.13 0.65
N GLY A 326 1.95 -20.87 0.19
CA GLY A 326 2.25 -19.68 1.02
C GLY A 326 3.49 -18.90 0.59
N LEU A 327 4.27 -19.47 -0.34
CA LEU A 327 5.59 -19.00 -0.75
C LEU A 327 5.64 -18.73 -2.26
N SER A 328 6.36 -17.70 -2.69
CA SER A 328 6.63 -17.50 -4.12
C SER A 328 7.40 -18.69 -4.71
N ASN A 329 7.04 -19.15 -5.92
CA ASN A 329 7.75 -20.25 -6.58
C ASN A 329 8.87 -19.76 -7.54
N GLY A 330 8.77 -18.53 -8.05
CA GLY A 330 9.74 -17.91 -8.97
C GLY A 330 9.10 -17.45 -10.28
N GLU A 331 7.97 -18.06 -10.66
CA GLU A 331 7.15 -17.61 -11.77
C GLU A 331 6.48 -16.26 -11.49
N PRO A 332 6.01 -15.53 -12.51
CA PRO A 332 5.37 -14.23 -12.30
C PRO A 332 4.16 -14.32 -11.36
N ILE A 333 4.11 -13.48 -10.32
CA ILE A 333 2.94 -13.42 -9.44
C ILE A 333 1.85 -12.63 -10.15
N VAL A 334 0.73 -13.27 -10.46
CA VAL A 334 -0.39 -12.68 -11.20
C VAL A 334 -1.60 -12.53 -10.28
N VAL A 335 -2.00 -11.29 -10.01
CA VAL A 335 -3.13 -10.93 -9.15
C VAL A 335 -4.19 -10.18 -9.98
N ARG A 336 -5.46 -10.57 -9.88
CA ARG A 336 -6.60 -9.79 -10.43
C ARG A 336 -7.38 -9.13 -9.31
N VAL A 337 -7.79 -7.88 -9.52
CA VAL A 337 -8.45 -7.04 -8.50
C VAL A 337 -9.74 -6.45 -9.07
N ALA A 338 -10.89 -6.90 -8.56
CA ALA A 338 -12.19 -6.41 -8.99
C ALA A 338 -12.63 -5.17 -8.18
N PHE A 339 -12.95 -4.08 -8.88
CA PHE A 339 -13.43 -2.81 -8.30
C PHE A 339 -14.91 -2.58 -8.64
N LYS A 340 -15.72 -2.19 -7.64
CA LYS A 340 -17.11 -1.79 -7.87
C LYS A 340 -17.24 -0.40 -8.51
N PRO A 341 -18.38 -0.07 -9.15
CA PRO A 341 -18.67 1.28 -9.63
C PRO A 341 -18.58 2.38 -8.56
N THR A 342 -18.25 3.58 -9.01
CA THR A 342 -18.16 4.79 -8.17
C THR A 342 -19.51 5.14 -7.57
N SER A 343 -19.64 5.03 -6.25
CA SER A 343 -20.96 5.09 -5.60
C SER A 343 -21.56 6.50 -5.42
N THR A 344 -20.86 7.53 -5.91
CA THR A 344 -21.45 8.86 -6.12
C THR A 344 -21.61 9.09 -7.62
N ILE A 345 -22.87 9.12 -8.07
CA ILE A 345 -23.30 9.32 -9.46
C ILE A 345 -24.26 10.53 -9.54
N ALA A 346 -24.46 11.08 -10.73
CA ALA A 346 -25.29 12.26 -10.97
C ALA A 346 -26.81 11.94 -11.12
N LYS A 347 -27.22 10.73 -10.71
CA LYS A 347 -28.62 10.28 -10.68
C LYS A 347 -29.17 10.42 -9.25
N ARG A 348 -30.49 10.61 -9.11
CA ARG A 348 -31.17 10.55 -7.80
C ARG A 348 -31.03 9.14 -7.23
N GLN A 349 -30.80 9.04 -5.92
CA GLN A 349 -30.74 7.77 -5.20
C GLN A 349 -31.51 7.88 -3.88
N ASN A 350 -32.30 6.85 -3.56
CA ASN A 350 -32.98 6.74 -2.27
C ASN A 350 -31.95 6.42 -1.17
N THR A 351 -32.10 7.03 0.00
CA THR A 351 -31.23 6.84 1.17
C THR A 351 -31.98 7.29 2.44
N VAL A 352 -31.30 7.32 3.59
CA VAL A 352 -31.82 7.91 4.83
C VAL A 352 -31.00 9.11 5.28
N SER A 353 -31.66 10.02 5.98
CA SER A 353 -31.04 11.15 6.68
C SER A 353 -30.25 10.69 7.91
N ARG A 354 -29.42 11.58 8.47
CA ARG A 354 -28.70 11.30 9.72
C ARG A 354 -29.65 11.07 10.91
N GLU A 355 -30.83 11.67 10.83
CA GLU A 355 -31.96 11.58 11.77
C GLU A 355 -32.81 10.31 11.56
N GLY A 356 -32.50 9.48 10.57
CA GLY A 356 -33.17 8.19 10.34
C GLY A 356 -34.49 8.27 9.55
N SER A 357 -34.72 9.34 8.79
CA SER A 357 -35.89 9.47 7.89
C SER A 357 -35.51 9.16 6.44
N ASP A 358 -36.38 8.50 5.69
CA ASP A 358 -36.19 8.25 4.25
C ASP A 358 -36.09 9.57 3.46
N THR A 359 -35.19 9.61 2.47
CA THR A 359 -34.94 10.80 1.66
C THR A 359 -34.30 10.46 0.31
N GLU A 360 -34.33 11.41 -0.63
CA GLU A 360 -33.54 11.32 -1.87
C GLU A 360 -32.24 12.11 -1.74
N LEU A 361 -31.14 11.56 -2.27
CA LEU A 361 -29.90 12.29 -2.51
C LEU A 361 -29.63 12.41 -4.01
N LEU A 362 -29.51 13.65 -4.50
CA LEU A 362 -28.96 13.96 -5.82
C LEU A 362 -27.56 14.56 -5.63
N ALA A 363 -26.53 13.72 -5.71
CA ALA A 363 -25.17 14.16 -5.43
C ALA A 363 -24.62 15.05 -6.56
N ARG A 364 -24.51 16.35 -6.30
CA ARG A 364 -23.84 17.31 -7.17
C ARG A 364 -22.32 17.23 -6.95
N GLY A 365 -21.53 17.06 -8.00
CA GLY A 365 -20.07 17.08 -7.87
C GLY A 365 -19.26 16.47 -9.02
N ARG A 366 -17.94 16.48 -8.84
CA ARG A 366 -16.95 15.90 -9.74
C ARG A 366 -16.50 14.54 -9.22
N HIS A 367 -16.92 13.48 -9.91
CA HIS A 367 -16.71 12.07 -9.55
C HIS A 367 -16.09 11.30 -10.70
N ASP A 368 -15.32 10.25 -10.41
CA ASP A 368 -14.70 9.39 -11.42
C ASP A 368 -15.80 8.50 -12.06
N PRO A 369 -16.03 8.51 -13.38
CA PRO A 369 -16.98 7.60 -14.02
C PRO A 369 -16.49 6.15 -14.01
N CYS A 370 -15.17 5.92 -13.88
CA CYS A 370 -14.58 4.63 -13.55
C CYS A 370 -13.31 4.86 -12.71
N VAL A 371 -13.12 4.09 -11.63
CA VAL A 371 -11.95 4.25 -10.74
C VAL A 371 -10.70 3.50 -11.21
N VAL A 372 -10.85 2.47 -12.05
CA VAL A 372 -9.74 1.51 -12.30
C VAL A 372 -8.48 2.10 -12.95
N PRO A 373 -8.52 3.09 -13.87
CA PRO A 373 -7.30 3.69 -14.41
C PRO A 373 -6.44 4.37 -13.33
N ARG A 374 -7.07 4.88 -12.27
CA ARG A 374 -6.38 5.50 -11.12
C ARG A 374 -6.01 4.48 -10.03
N ALA A 375 -6.62 3.30 -10.07
CA ALA A 375 -6.32 2.22 -9.14
C ALA A 375 -5.03 1.47 -9.50
N VAL A 376 -4.58 1.48 -10.76
CA VAL A 376 -3.32 0.84 -11.23
C VAL A 376 -2.12 1.12 -10.29
N PRO A 377 -1.65 2.37 -10.09
CA PRO A 377 -0.52 2.64 -9.19
C PRO A 377 -0.86 2.37 -7.70
N MET A 378 -2.14 2.34 -7.33
CA MET A 378 -2.57 2.00 -5.96
C MET A 378 -2.50 0.48 -5.69
N VAL A 379 -2.71 -0.34 -6.71
CA VAL A 379 -2.54 -1.81 -6.68
C VAL A 379 -1.05 -2.15 -6.66
N GLU A 380 -0.25 -1.59 -7.59
CA GLU A 380 1.21 -1.76 -7.59
C GLU A 380 1.83 -1.44 -6.23
N ALA A 381 1.45 -0.30 -5.64
CA ALA A 381 1.95 0.13 -4.35
C ALA A 381 1.63 -0.88 -3.24
N MET A 382 0.40 -1.39 -3.15
CA MET A 382 0.04 -2.36 -2.11
C MET A 382 0.74 -3.71 -2.29
N VAL A 383 0.96 -4.16 -3.54
CA VAL A 383 1.75 -5.37 -3.84
C VAL A 383 3.22 -5.18 -3.44
N ALA A 384 3.82 -4.05 -3.84
CA ALA A 384 5.20 -3.72 -3.49
C ALA A 384 5.42 -3.59 -1.98
N LEU A 385 4.45 -3.04 -1.23
CA LEU A 385 4.52 -2.96 0.23
C LEU A 385 4.55 -4.35 0.90
N VAL A 386 3.75 -5.31 0.43
CA VAL A 386 3.80 -6.69 0.94
C VAL A 386 5.14 -7.35 0.60
N LEU A 387 5.59 -7.24 -0.66
CA LEU A 387 6.85 -7.86 -1.09
C LEU A 387 8.07 -7.29 -0.37
N ALA A 388 8.11 -5.97 -0.11
CA ALA A 388 9.20 -5.35 0.64
C ALA A 388 9.19 -5.81 2.11
N ASP A 389 8.02 -5.92 2.75
CA ASP A 389 7.92 -6.40 4.13
C ASP A 389 8.29 -7.88 4.27
N GLN A 390 7.87 -8.72 3.32
CA GLN A 390 8.21 -10.14 3.25
C GLN A 390 9.70 -10.35 2.94
N LEU A 391 10.31 -9.52 2.09
CA LEU A 391 11.75 -9.52 1.83
C LEU A 391 12.55 -9.19 3.09
N LEU A 392 12.15 -8.16 3.85
CA LEU A 392 12.84 -7.84 5.12
C LEU A 392 12.65 -8.92 6.18
N GLN A 393 11.46 -9.52 6.29
CA GLN A 393 11.21 -10.65 7.21
C GLN A 393 12.06 -11.86 6.84
N HIS A 394 12.14 -12.18 5.55
CA HIS A 394 13.02 -13.21 5.02
C HIS A 394 14.49 -12.98 5.43
N TYR A 395 15.05 -11.79 5.18
CA TYR A 395 16.42 -11.48 5.61
C TYR A 395 16.61 -11.56 7.14
N ALA A 396 15.63 -11.10 7.93
CA ALA A 396 15.70 -11.09 9.38
C ALA A 396 15.60 -12.49 10.02
N GLN A 397 14.90 -13.43 9.37
CA GLN A 397 14.66 -14.78 9.90
C GLN A 397 15.59 -15.85 9.29
N CYS A 398 15.88 -15.77 7.99
CA CYS A 398 16.50 -16.85 7.23
C CYS A 398 18.01 -16.67 6.99
N GLU A 399 18.52 -15.43 6.95
CA GLU A 399 19.93 -15.14 6.61
C GLU A 399 20.82 -14.88 7.83
N LEU A 400 20.35 -15.21 9.05
CA LEU A 400 21.14 -15.09 10.29
C LEU A 400 22.25 -16.15 10.39
N PHE A 401 22.08 -17.29 9.71
CA PHE A 401 23.06 -18.38 9.64
C PHE A 401 23.43 -18.66 8.18
N PRO A 402 24.67 -19.12 7.90
CA PRO A 402 25.08 -19.45 6.54
C PRO A 402 24.23 -20.59 5.96
N ARG A 403 23.60 -20.35 4.81
CA ARG A 403 22.80 -21.37 4.11
C ARG A 403 23.60 -22.61 3.67
N GLY A 404 24.94 -22.55 3.69
CA GLY A 404 25.81 -23.71 3.46
C GLY A 404 25.74 -24.77 4.56
N ASP A 405 25.29 -24.40 5.76
CA ASP A 405 25.10 -25.32 6.90
C ASP A 405 23.70 -25.97 6.90
N ALA A 406 22.94 -25.85 5.81
CA ALA A 406 21.59 -26.37 5.70
C ALA A 406 21.55 -27.91 5.67
N VAL A 407 20.56 -28.48 6.37
CA VAL A 407 20.31 -29.94 6.40
C VAL A 407 19.78 -30.49 5.06
N SER A 408 19.40 -29.61 4.13
CA SER A 408 19.01 -29.98 2.76
C SER A 408 20.24 -30.06 1.84
N PRO A 409 20.42 -31.14 1.05
CA PRO A 409 21.52 -31.23 0.09
C PRO A 409 21.34 -30.36 -1.18
N ASP A 410 20.26 -29.58 -1.30
CA ASP A 410 20.05 -28.70 -2.45
C ASP A 410 20.86 -27.39 -2.33
N VAL A 411 22.05 -27.41 -2.92
CA VAL A 411 23.00 -26.29 -2.96
C VAL A 411 22.39 -25.01 -3.55
N ARG A 412 21.34 -25.09 -4.39
CA ARG A 412 20.69 -23.90 -4.97
C ARG A 412 20.02 -23.03 -3.92
N ALA A 413 19.56 -23.64 -2.81
CA ALA A 413 19.11 -22.89 -1.66
C ALA A 413 20.18 -21.91 -1.17
N ALA A 414 21.47 -22.29 -1.17
CA ALA A 414 22.54 -21.45 -0.66
C ALA A 414 22.82 -20.17 -1.47
N LEU A 415 22.34 -20.08 -2.72
CA LEU A 415 22.66 -18.98 -3.65
C LEU A 415 21.48 -18.02 -3.92
N GLN A 416 20.28 -18.35 -3.46
CA GLN A 416 19.00 -17.70 -3.80
C GLN A 416 18.92 -16.17 -3.59
N PHE A 417 19.74 -15.62 -2.69
CA PHE A 417 19.87 -14.16 -2.46
C PHE A 417 21.33 -13.68 -2.58
N SER A 418 22.24 -14.54 -3.05
CA SER A 418 23.66 -14.20 -3.18
C SER A 418 23.89 -13.24 -4.35
N HIS A 419 24.48 -12.08 -4.04
CA HIS A 419 24.64 -10.98 -4.99
C HIS A 419 25.86 -11.18 -5.92
N THR A 420 25.85 -12.24 -6.74
CA THR A 420 26.80 -12.40 -7.87
C THR A 420 26.37 -11.54 -9.06
N GLY A 421 26.20 -10.24 -8.84
CA GLY A 421 25.98 -9.26 -9.91
C GLY A 421 27.14 -9.29 -10.91
N GLY A 422 26.82 -9.36 -12.20
CA GLY A 422 27.76 -9.70 -13.26
C GLY A 422 28.88 -8.69 -13.52
N MET A 423 29.93 -8.68 -12.69
CA MET A 423 31.23 -8.17 -13.09
C MET A 423 31.97 -9.23 -13.90
N ASN A 424 31.95 -9.07 -15.23
CA ASN A 424 32.64 -9.93 -16.19
C ASN A 424 34.17 -9.68 -16.18
N GLY A 425 34.80 -9.94 -15.04
CA GLY A 425 36.24 -9.82 -14.84
C GLY A 425 36.99 -10.97 -15.51
N LYS A 426 37.55 -10.72 -16.70
CA LYS A 426 38.53 -11.62 -17.33
C LYS A 426 39.81 -11.68 -16.49
N GLY A 427 39.86 -12.60 -15.52
CA GLY A 427 40.96 -12.78 -14.57
C GLY A 427 41.67 -14.12 -14.69
N SER A 428 42.56 -14.24 -15.69
CA SER A 428 43.68 -15.21 -15.80
C SER A 428 43.62 -16.53 -15.00
N ASN A 429 43.57 -17.66 -15.72
CA ASN A 429 43.92 -18.99 -15.20
C ASN A 429 45.42 -19.07 -14.81
N GLY A 430 45.76 -18.62 -13.60
CA GLY A 430 47.09 -18.75 -13.02
C GLY A 430 47.34 -20.17 -12.52
N ARG A 431 47.80 -21.08 -13.39
CA ARG A 431 48.32 -22.38 -12.93
C ARG A 431 49.57 -22.16 -12.07
N HIS A 432 49.53 -22.54 -10.79
CA HIS A 432 50.75 -22.81 -10.05
C HIS A 432 51.47 -24.00 -10.66
N GLN A 433 52.51 -23.75 -11.46
CA GLN A 433 53.54 -24.75 -11.72
C GLN A 433 54.53 -24.79 -10.55
N SER A 434 55.05 -25.98 -10.29
CA SER A 434 55.98 -26.27 -9.20
C SER A 434 57.37 -25.67 -9.45
N HIS A 435 57.92 -24.97 -8.44
CA HIS A 435 59.35 -24.67 -8.43
C HIS A 435 60.17 -25.95 -8.22
N GLN A 436 60.77 -26.45 -9.30
CA GLN A 436 61.97 -27.29 -9.25
C GLN A 436 62.86 -26.90 -10.44
N GLU A 437 63.84 -26.04 -10.16
CA GLU A 437 65.00 -25.85 -11.04
C GLU A 437 66.26 -26.13 -10.24
N SER A 438 67.21 -26.81 -10.86
CA SER A 438 68.51 -27.14 -10.28
C SER A 438 69.57 -27.14 -11.36
N LEU A 439 70.77 -26.68 -11.00
CA LEU A 439 72.03 -26.85 -11.75
C LEU A 439 72.14 -26.16 -13.12
N ALA A 440 72.72 -24.95 -13.09
CA ALA A 440 73.80 -24.61 -14.03
C ALA A 440 74.84 -23.73 -13.31
N ALA A 441 76.10 -24.15 -13.35
CA ALA A 441 77.26 -23.28 -13.07
C ALA A 441 78.02 -23.09 -14.39
N PRO A 442 78.77 -21.99 -14.53
CA PRO A 442 80.22 -22.19 -14.69
C PRO A 442 81.09 -21.13 -14.00
N THR A 443 82.35 -21.53 -13.74
CA THR A 443 83.55 -20.72 -13.41
C THR A 443 83.41 -19.68 -12.30
#